data_AF-A0A954YPD1-F1
#
_entry.id   AF-A0A954YPD1-F1
#
_cell.length_a   1.000
_cell.length_b   1.000
_cell.length_c   1.000
_cell.angle_alpha   90.00
_cell.angle_beta   90.00
_cell.angle_gamma   90.00
#
_symmetry.space_group_name_H-M   'P 1'
#
loop_
_entity.id
_entity.type
_entity.pdbx_description
1 polymer ?
#
loop_
_entity_poly.entity_id
_entity_poly.type
_entity_poly.pdbx_seq_one_letter_code
_entity_poly.pdbx_strand_id
1 'polypeptide(L)'
;MRRAVISIASNIAEGAGRDTQADFARFLDMAMGSACELHCQVLLARDLDYVQQEHAAGVIENIVEVKRMLGGLVRKIRPRN
;
A
#
# COMPACT_ATOMS: atom_id res chain seq x y z
N MET A 1 11.42 2.78 4.15
CA MET A 1 10.69 1.54 4.49
C MET A 1 9.76 1.71 5.69
N ARG A 2 10.25 1.94 6.92
CA ARG A 2 9.38 2.07 8.12
C ARG A 2 8.26 3.11 7.96
N ARG A 3 8.61 4.30 7.42
CA ARG A 3 7.63 5.37 7.13
C ARG A 3 6.57 4.94 6.12
N ALA A 4 6.97 4.28 5.03
CA ALA A 4 6.05 3.81 4.00
C ALA A 4 5.07 2.76 4.55
N VAL A 5 5.57 1.76 5.29
CA VAL A 5 4.73 0.74 5.97
C VAL A 5 3.70 1.39 6.89
N ILE A 6 4.13 2.28 7.79
CA ILE A 6 3.24 2.96 8.73
C ILE A 6 2.22 3.80 7.96
N SER A 7 2.65 4.52 6.93
CA SER A 7 1.81 5.38 6.11
C SER A 7 0.69 4.61 5.39
N ILE A 8 0.90 3.36 4.98
CA ILE A 8 -0.16 2.54 4.38
C ILE A 8 -1.31 2.37 5.38
N ALA A 9 -1.02 1.90 6.59
CA ALA A 9 -2.02 1.68 7.62
C ALA A 9 -2.66 3.00 8.10
N SER A 10 -1.85 4.05 8.31
CA SER A 10 -2.33 5.36 8.74
C SER A 10 -3.30 5.98 7.73
N ASN A 11 -2.99 5.94 6.43
CA ASN A 11 -3.89 6.47 5.42
C ASN A 11 -5.20 5.67 5.32
N ILE A 12 -5.16 4.33 5.46
CA ILE A 12 -6.39 3.52 5.49
C ILE A 12 -7.26 3.94 6.68
N ALA A 13 -6.68 4.04 7.88
CA ALA A 13 -7.40 4.39 9.10
C ALA A 13 -7.96 5.81 9.05
N GLU A 14 -7.16 6.78 8.58
CA GLU A 14 -7.58 8.18 8.45
C GLU A 14 -8.68 8.34 7.41
N GLY A 15 -8.54 7.66 6.26
CA GLY A 15 -9.55 7.65 5.21
C GLY A 15 -10.88 7.05 5.66
N ALA A 16 -10.85 5.99 6.46
CA ALA A 16 -12.04 5.36 7.00
C ALA A 16 -12.82 6.28 7.98
N GLY A 17 -12.15 7.29 8.55
CA GLY A 17 -12.76 8.32 9.39
C GLY A 17 -13.30 9.54 8.64
N ARG A 18 -13.29 9.54 7.29
CA ARG A 18 -13.80 10.67 6.49
C ARG A 18 -15.29 10.53 6.20
N ASP A 19 -15.94 11.68 6.01
CA ASP A 19 -17.40 11.77 5.84
C ASP A 19 -17.90 11.27 4.47
N THR A 20 -17.03 11.25 3.46
CA THR A 20 -17.41 10.90 2.09
C THR A 20 -16.59 9.74 1.53
N GLN A 21 -17.24 8.95 0.66
CA GLN A 21 -16.57 7.91 -0.10
C GLN A 21 -15.47 8.48 -1.03
N ALA A 22 -15.67 9.69 -1.55
CA ALA A 22 -14.66 10.37 -2.36
C ALA A 22 -13.40 10.66 -1.56
N ASP A 23 -13.53 11.19 -0.33
CA ASP A 23 -12.40 11.44 0.56
C ASP A 23 -11.72 10.13 0.96
N PHE A 24 -12.49 9.12 1.36
CA PHE A 24 -11.92 7.81 1.68
C PHE A 24 -11.12 7.24 0.50
N ALA A 25 -11.64 7.33 -0.72
CA ALA A 25 -10.92 6.88 -1.91
C ALA A 25 -9.58 7.61 -2.10
N ARG A 26 -9.52 8.94 -1.85
CA ARG A 26 -8.26 9.71 -1.92
C ARG A 26 -7.22 9.20 -0.91
N PHE A 27 -7.65 8.87 0.30
CA PHE A 27 -6.76 8.29 1.31
C PHE A 27 -6.26 6.90 0.93
N LEU A 28 -7.12 6.07 0.32
CA LEU A 28 -6.70 4.78 -0.20
C LEU A 28 -5.72 4.90 -1.38
N ASP A 29 -5.84 5.94 -2.21
CA ASP A 29 -4.83 6.24 -3.24
C ASP A 29 -3.48 6.61 -2.63
N MET A 30 -3.47 7.38 -1.53
CA MET A 30 -2.24 7.67 -0.78
C MET A 30 -1.64 6.40 -0.17
N ALA A 31 -2.46 5.51 0.40
CA ALA A 31 -2.02 4.21 0.89
C ALA A 31 -1.42 3.34 -0.25
N MET A 32 -2.03 3.37 -1.43
CA MET A 32 -1.49 2.70 -2.63
C MET A 32 -0.13 3.26 -3.04
N GLY A 33 0.04 4.58 -3.00
CA GLY A 33 1.32 5.25 -3.24
C GLY A 33 2.42 4.75 -2.29
N SER A 34 2.13 4.74 -0.99
CA SER A 34 3.06 4.23 0.04
C SER A 34 3.38 2.74 -0.14
N ALA A 35 2.42 1.92 -0.58
CA ALA A 35 2.66 0.51 -0.88
C ALA A 35 3.57 0.31 -2.11
N CYS A 36 3.42 1.14 -3.14
CA CYS A 36 4.32 1.16 -4.30
C CYS A 36 5.74 1.60 -3.92
N GLU A 37 5.88 2.63 -3.09
CA GLU A 37 7.19 3.09 -2.59
C GLU A 37 7.89 1.98 -1.82
N LEU A 38 7.18 1.32 -0.89
CA LEU A 38 7.71 0.21 -0.12
C LEU A 38 8.13 -0.96 -1.02
N HIS A 39 7.32 -1.31 -2.03
CA HIS A 39 7.67 -2.37 -2.98
C HIS A 39 9.00 -2.07 -3.67
N CYS A 40 9.17 -0.85 -4.19
CA CYS A 40 10.41 -0.42 -4.83
C CYS A 40 11.60 -0.51 -3.86
N GLN A 41 11.43 -0.06 -2.61
CA GLN A 41 12.48 -0.14 -1.60
C GLN A 41 12.88 -1.58 -1.23
N VAL A 42 11.94 -2.52 -1.20
CA VAL A 42 12.23 -3.94 -0.96
C VAL A 42 12.98 -4.56 -2.13
N LEU A 43 12.57 -4.27 -3.37
CA LEU A 43 13.28 -4.72 -4.57
C LEU A 43 14.72 -4.19 -4.59
N LEU A 44 14.91 -2.90 -4.29
CA LEU A 44 16.25 -2.32 -4.23
C LEU A 44 17.09 -2.93 -3.09
N ALA A 45 16.50 -3.14 -1.91
CA ALA A 45 17.20 -3.76 -0.80
C ALA A 45 17.66 -5.19 -1.13
N ARG A 46 16.84 -5.94 -1.86
CA ARG A 46 17.18 -7.28 -2.38
C ARG A 46 18.31 -7.20 -3.40
N ASP A 47 18.22 -6.29 -4.37
CA ASP A 47 19.20 -6.16 -5.44
C ASP A 47 20.58 -5.68 -4.96
N LEU A 48 20.61 -4.99 -3.80
CA LEU A 48 21.83 -4.56 -3.12
C LEU A 48 22.31 -5.54 -2.04
N ASP A 49 21.73 -6.74 -1.97
CA ASP A 49 22.03 -7.78 -0.97
C ASP A 49 21.92 -7.31 0.50
N TYR A 50 21.06 -6.34 0.79
CA TYR A 50 20.76 -5.88 2.16
C TYR A 50 19.77 -6.79 2.90
N VAL A 51 19.13 -7.71 2.18
CA VAL A 51 18.17 -8.67 2.72
C VAL A 51 18.27 -9.97 1.93
N GLN A 52 18.08 -11.11 2.59
CA GLN A 52 18.06 -12.41 1.92
C GLN A 52 16.89 -12.49 0.93
N GLN A 53 17.10 -13.21 -0.18
CA GLN A 53 16.15 -13.32 -1.28
C GLN A 53 14.80 -13.88 -0.81
N GLU A 54 14.81 -14.86 0.09
CA GLU A 54 13.63 -15.52 0.63
C GLU A 54 12.80 -14.56 1.51
N HIS A 55 13.49 -13.73 2.31
CA HIS A 55 12.86 -12.71 3.13
C HIS A 55 12.27 -11.59 2.27
N ALA A 56 12.98 -11.14 1.24
CA ALA A 56 12.46 -10.15 0.29
C ALA A 56 11.22 -10.69 -0.45
N ALA A 57 11.25 -11.94 -0.90
CA ALA A 57 10.15 -12.58 -1.59
C ALA A 57 8.86 -12.58 -0.73
N GLY A 58 8.95 -13.03 0.52
CA GLY A 58 7.80 -13.03 1.43
C GLY A 58 7.25 -11.62 1.70
N VAL A 59 8.12 -10.61 1.81
CA VAL A 59 7.69 -9.21 1.95
C VAL A 59 7.01 -8.70 0.67
N ILE A 60 7.54 -9.03 -0.51
CA ILE A 60 6.96 -8.64 -1.80
C ILE A 60 5.55 -9.24 -1.97
N GLU A 61 5.37 -10.52 -1.63
CA GLU A 61 4.07 -11.18 -1.69
C GLU A 61 3.02 -10.46 -0.83
N ASN A 62 3.37 -10.13 0.42
CA ASN A 62 2.51 -9.37 1.31
C ASN A 62 2.15 -7.98 0.73
N ILE A 63 3.13 -7.28 0.15
CA ILE A 63 2.87 -5.96 -0.48
C ILE A 63 1.93 -6.09 -1.67
N VAL A 64 2.12 -7.12 -2.51
CA VAL A 64 1.25 -7.39 -3.66
C VAL A 64 -0.18 -7.68 -3.21
N GLU A 65 -0.34 -8.47 -2.15
CA GLU A 65 -1.66 -8.74 -1.58
C GLU A 65 -2.34 -7.46 -1.07
N VAL A 66 -1.63 -6.63 -0.30
CA VAL A 66 -2.14 -5.34 0.19
C VAL A 66 -2.56 -4.44 -0.97
N LYS A 67 -1.74 -4.33 -2.02
CA LYS A 67 -2.10 -3.56 -3.23
C LYS A 67 -3.35 -4.11 -3.90
N ARG A 68 -3.51 -5.43 -3.97
CA ARG A 68 -4.73 -6.05 -4.54
C ARG A 68 -5.97 -5.70 -3.73
N MET A 69 -5.88 -5.77 -2.40
CA MET A 69 -6.96 -5.39 -1.48
C MET A 69 -7.33 -3.91 -1.62
N LEU A 70 -6.34 -3.02 -1.60
CA LEU A 70 -6.54 -1.58 -1.80
C LEU A 70 -7.23 -1.27 -3.13
N GLY A 71 -6.74 -1.87 -4.23
CA GLY A 71 -7.34 -1.67 -5.56
C GLY A 71 -8.79 -2.18 -5.63
N GLY A 72 -9.08 -3.30 -4.98
CA GLY A 72 -10.44 -3.83 -4.86
C GLY A 72 -11.37 -2.88 -4.09
N LEU A 73 -10.89 -2.36 -2.96
CA LEU A 73 -11.63 -1.45 -2.11
C LEU A 73 -11.89 -0.09 -2.80
N VAL A 74 -10.88 0.51 -3.42
CA VAL A 74 -11.02 1.76 -4.19
C VAL A 74 -12.05 1.61 -5.30
N ARG A 75 -12.03 0.50 -6.06
CA ARG A 75 -13.02 0.23 -7.11
C ARG A 75 -14.45 0.09 -6.59
N LYS A 76 -14.62 -0.39 -5.35
CA LYS A 76 -15.93 -0.53 -4.72
C LYS A 76 -16.46 0.81 -4.21
N ILE A 77 -15.58 1.68 -3.72
CA ILE A 77 -15.93 2.96 -3.09
C ILE A 77 -16.11 4.07 -4.12
N ARG A 78 -15.33 4.08 -5.21
CA ARG A 78 -15.53 5.07 -6.28
C ARG A 78 -16.84 4.76 -7.02
N PRO A 79 -17.79 5.70 -7.09
CA PRO A 79 -19.01 5.49 -7.86
C PRO A 79 -18.63 5.22 -9.32
N ARG A 80 -19.27 4.21 -9.91
CA ARG A 80 -19.23 4.02 -11.37
C ARG A 80 -20.11 5.13 -11.97
N ASN A 81 -19.48 6.09 -12.62
CA ASN A 81 -20.18 6.96 -13.57
C ASN A 81 -20.68 6.13 -14.75
#